data_AF-A0AAW7S6B0-F1
#
_entry.id   AF-A0AAW7S6B0-F1
#
_cell.length_a   1.000
_cell.length_b   1.000
_cell.length_c   1.000
_cell.angle_alpha   90.00
_cell.angle_beta   90.00
_cell.angle_gamma   90.00
#
_symmetry.space_group_name_H-M   'P 1'
#
loop_
_entity.id
_entity.type
_entity.pdbx_description
1 polymer ?
#
loop_
_entity_poly.entity_id
_entity_poly.type
_entity_poly.pdbx_seq_one_letter_code
_entity_poly.pdbx_strand_id
1 'polypeptide(L)' 'LASYIHYYNHDRIKLKLKGLSPVQYRTQP' A
#
# COMPACT_ATOMS: atom_id res chain seq x y z
N LEU A 1 -1.40 -9.92 13.94
CA LEU A 1 -2.37 -9.73 12.85
C LEU A 1 -2.50 -8.26 12.43
N ALA A 2 -2.76 -7.33 13.36
CA ALA A 2 -2.86 -5.90 13.04
C ALA A 2 -1.63 -5.34 12.31
N SER A 3 -0.41 -5.65 12.77
CA SER A 3 0.83 -5.21 12.11
C SER A 3 1.00 -5.79 10.69
N TYR A 4 0.51 -7.02 10.48
CA TYR A 4 0.53 -7.65 9.15
C TYR A 4 -0.44 -6.93 8.20
N ILE A 5 -1.65 -6.61 8.66
CA ILE A 5 -2.63 -5.84 7.88
C ILE A 5 -2.10 -4.44 7.57
N HIS A 6 -1.50 -3.75 8.55
CA HIS A 6 -0.88 -2.44 8.36
C HIS A 6 0.20 -2.48 7.29
N TYR A 7 1.16 -3.39 7.44
CA TYR A 7 2.24 -3.59 6.47
C TYR A 7 1.69 -3.80 5.06
N TYR A 8 0.67 -4.66 4.90
CA TYR A 8 0.09 -4.95 3.58
C TYR A 8 -0.68 -3.78 2.97
N ASN A 9 -1.20 -2.85 3.76
CA ASN A 9 -2.00 -1.73 3.28
C ASN A 9 -1.21 -0.43 3.10
N HIS A 10 -0.20 -0.19 3.94
CA HIS A 10 0.52 1.08 4.03
C HIS A 10 1.98 0.98 3.59
N ASP A 11 2.68 -0.08 3.98
CA ASP A 11 4.13 -0.11 3.84
C ASP A 11 4.58 -0.94 2.63
N ARG A 12 3.73 -1.84 2.14
CA ARG A 12 4.04 -2.74 1.02
C ARG A 12 4.10 -2.00 -0.31
N ILE A 13 5.30 -1.55 -0.68
CA ILE A 13 5.55 -0.92 -1.98
C ILE A 13 5.69 -1.98 -3.08
N LYS A 14 5.08 -1.74 -4.24
CA LYS A 14 5.27 -2.55 -5.44
C LYS A 14 5.75 -1.67 -6.59
N LEU A 15 6.69 -2.18 -7.39
CA LEU A 15 7.21 -1.50 -8.58
C LEU A 15 6.09 -1.04 -9.54
N LYS A 16 5.04 -1.85 -9.69
CA LYS A 16 3.89 -1.54 -10.56
C LYS A 16 2.97 -0.43 -10.05
N LEU A 17 3.04 -0.07 -8.76
CA LEU A 17 2.21 0.98 -8.17
C LEU A 17 2.89 2.35 -8.25
N LYS A 18 3.93 2.50 -9.07
CA LYS A 18 4.68 3.76 -9.23
C LYS A 18 5.21 4.31 -7.89
N GLY A 19 5.64 3.41 -7.00
CA GLY A 19 6.14 3.77 -5.66
C GLY A 19 5.06 4.04 -4.61
N LEU A 20 3.77 3.95 -4.96
CA LEU A 20 2.67 4.14 -4.02
C LEU A 20 2.41 2.90 -3.16
N SER A 21 1.95 3.13 -1.93
CA SER A 21 1.35 2.07 -1.11
C SER A 21 0.00 1.62 -1.67
N PRO A 22 -0.50 0.44 -1.25
CA PRO A 22 -1.78 -0.08 -1.72
C PRO A 22 -2.96 0.83 -1.39
N VAL A 23 -2.97 1.52 -0.25
CA VAL A 23 -4.05 2.48 0.07
C VAL A 23 -3.94 3.76 -0.76
N GLN A 24 -2.74 4.30 -0.96
CA GLN A 24 -2.51 5.50 -1.78
C GLN A 24 -2.84 5.27 -3.26
N TYR A 25 -2.58 4.08 -3.78
CA TYR A 25 -2.92 3.72 -5.16
C TYR A 25 -4.44 3.64 -5.39
N ARG A 26 -5.20 3.15 -4.40
CA ARG A 26 -6.66 3.01 -4.51
C ARG A 26 -7.43 4.33 -4.33
N THR A 27 -6.82 5.31 -3.70
CA THR A 27 -7.45 6.59 -3.33
C THR A 27 -7.08 7.74 -4.27
N GLN A 28 -6.55 7.42 -5.46
CA GLN A 28 -6.33 8.41 -6.50
C GLN A 28 -7.67 9.00 -6.99
N PRO A 29 -7.70 10.29 -7.39
CA PRO A 29 -8.90 10.94 -7.92
C PRO A 29 -9.39 10.30 -9.23
#